data_AF-A0A8H3L8C0-F1
#
_entry.id   AF-A0A8H3L8C0-F1
#
_cell.length_a   1.000
_cell.length_b   1.000
_cell.length_c   1.000
_cell.angle_alpha   90.00
_cell.angle_beta   90.00
_cell.angle_gamma   90.00
#
_symmetry.space_group_name_H-M   'P 1'
#
loop_
_entity.id
_entity.type
_entity.pdbx_description
1 polymer ?
#
loop_
_entity_poly.entity_id
_entity_poly.type
_entity_poly.pdbx_seq_one_letter_code
_entity_poly.pdbx_strand_id
1 'polypeptide(L)'
;MPKKLGDDLFKSIIVKTLANYTKWNHIRKSSIKQQGWHKLLNYGEMKVIREIIQEKSDSYLDELVKEIENRINKTISTSTLSRYLDHCGSQYRPDQLIFIDESSKDERTLNRSYGYSNRGCKFQHNVIFLRGKRYTILPALSFDGYIAVDIIEGSCNKERFKDFILSKVIPQMYLFPGPNSVLIMDNTKIHHNNDFINIIQELGGKVEFLLPYSPN
;
A
#
# COMPACT_ATOMS: atom_id res chain seq x y z
N MET A 1 -46.45 20.17 30.88
CA MET A 1 -46.31 18.69 30.86
C MET A 1 -45.14 18.31 29.96
N PRO A 2 -43.99 17.88 30.49
CA PRO A 2 -42.87 17.45 29.65
C PRO A 2 -43.06 15.99 29.20
N LYS A 3 -42.70 15.72 27.94
CA LYS A 3 -42.87 14.44 27.24
C LYS A 3 -41.97 13.34 27.84
N LYS A 4 -42.57 12.20 28.24
CA LYS A 4 -41.92 10.92 28.62
C LYS A 4 -41.24 10.23 27.43
N LEU A 5 -40.36 10.89 26.68
CA LEU A 5 -39.74 10.30 25.48
C LEU A 5 -38.47 9.46 25.81
N GLY A 6 -37.91 9.58 27.02
CA GLY A 6 -36.66 8.92 27.42
C GLY A 6 -36.83 7.48 27.96
N ASP A 7 -37.90 7.20 28.69
CA ASP A 7 -38.08 5.92 29.39
C ASP A 7 -38.34 4.73 28.44
N ASP A 8 -39.09 4.96 27.38
CA ASP A 8 -39.44 3.90 26.41
C ASP A 8 -38.26 3.51 25.52
N LEU A 9 -37.38 4.47 25.19
CA LEU A 9 -36.14 4.19 24.47
C LEU A 9 -35.18 3.34 25.32
N PHE A 10 -35.09 3.64 26.62
CA PHE A 10 -34.23 2.91 27.56
C PHE A 10 -34.70 1.47 27.77
N LYS A 11 -36.02 1.26 27.94
CA LYS A 11 -36.63 -0.08 28.02
C LYS A 11 -36.37 -0.89 26.74
N SER A 12 -36.52 -0.27 25.57
CA SER A 12 -36.27 -0.93 24.28
C SER A 12 -34.83 -1.44 24.14
N ILE A 13 -33.85 -0.66 24.59
CA ILE A 13 -32.43 -1.04 24.55
C ILE A 13 -32.15 -2.21 25.50
N ILE A 14 -32.68 -2.16 26.73
CA ILE A 14 -32.49 -3.24 27.72
C ILE A 14 -33.04 -4.57 27.20
N VAL A 15 -34.26 -4.56 26.63
CA VAL A 15 -34.89 -5.76 26.04
C VAL A 15 -34.04 -6.32 24.89
N LYS A 16 -33.53 -5.48 23.99
CA LYS A 16 -32.66 -5.91 22.87
C LYS A 16 -31.32 -6.48 23.35
N THR A 17 -30.72 -5.89 24.37
CA THR A 17 -29.45 -6.35 24.94
C THR A 17 -29.61 -7.70 25.64
N LEU A 18 -30.68 -7.88 26.41
CA LEU A 18 -31.02 -9.16 27.07
C LEU A 18 -31.28 -10.25 26.03
N ALA A 19 -32.05 -9.97 24.97
CA ALA A 19 -32.30 -10.92 23.88
C ALA A 19 -31.01 -11.34 23.14
N ASN A 20 -30.07 -10.41 22.94
CA ASN A 20 -28.75 -10.72 22.39
C ASN A 20 -27.93 -11.60 23.34
N TYR A 21 -27.95 -11.33 24.64
CA TYR A 21 -27.24 -12.12 25.64
C TYR A 21 -27.80 -13.55 25.72
N THR A 22 -29.12 -13.73 25.77
CA THR A 22 -29.75 -15.06 25.79
C THR A 22 -29.44 -15.88 24.54
N LYS A 23 -29.17 -15.23 23.41
CA LYS A 23 -28.87 -15.90 22.14
C LYS A 23 -27.40 -16.29 21.98
N TRP A 24 -26.47 -15.50 22.50
CA TRP A 24 -25.03 -15.65 22.24
C TRP A 24 -24.19 -15.88 23.50
N ASN A 25 -24.81 -15.88 24.68
CA ASN A 25 -24.18 -15.99 26.01
C ASN A 25 -23.15 -14.88 26.33
N HIS A 26 -23.12 -13.80 25.54
CA HIS A 26 -22.37 -12.57 25.76
C HIS A 26 -23.00 -11.43 24.96
N ILE A 27 -22.74 -10.19 25.35
CA ILE A 27 -23.26 -9.01 24.63
C ILE A 27 -22.36 -8.75 23.41
N ARG A 28 -22.90 -9.00 22.21
CA ARG A 28 -22.29 -8.61 20.93
C ARG A 28 -22.95 -7.34 20.40
N LYS A 29 -22.16 -6.36 19.93
CA LYS A 29 -22.71 -5.27 19.10
C LYS A 29 -23.39 -5.91 17.89
N SER A 30 -24.62 -5.48 17.58
CA SER A 30 -25.29 -5.99 16.38
C SER A 30 -24.44 -5.68 15.16
N SER A 31 -23.99 -6.71 14.46
CA SER A 31 -23.19 -6.64 13.23
C SER A 31 -23.97 -6.08 12.03
N ILE A 32 -24.97 -5.24 12.27
CA ILE A 32 -25.67 -4.50 11.22
C ILE A 32 -24.63 -3.51 10.71
N LYS A 33 -23.97 -3.87 9.60
CA LYS A 33 -23.16 -2.93 8.83
C LYS A 33 -24.04 -1.72 8.60
N GLN A 34 -23.70 -0.59 9.22
CA GLN A 34 -24.31 0.68 8.82
C GLN A 34 -24.06 0.81 7.33
N GLN A 35 -25.15 1.00 6.57
CA GLN A 35 -25.04 1.12 5.12
C GLN A 35 -24.20 2.36 4.85
N GLY A 36 -22.99 2.13 4.35
CA GLY A 36 -22.06 3.21 4.05
C GLY A 36 -22.64 4.15 2.98
N TRP A 37 -22.03 5.32 2.85
CA TRP A 37 -22.38 6.25 1.78
C TRP A 37 -22.28 5.55 0.42
N HIS A 38 -23.21 5.86 -0.49
CA HIS A 38 -23.17 5.33 -1.85
C HIS A 38 -21.81 5.67 -2.48
N LYS A 39 -21.14 4.66 -3.04
CA LYS A 39 -19.87 4.84 -3.73
C LYS A 39 -20.07 5.82 -4.89
N LEU A 40 -19.16 6.79 -5.02
CA LEU A 40 -19.18 7.79 -6.09
C LEU A 40 -19.06 7.14 -7.48
N LEU A 41 -18.41 5.99 -7.54
CA LEU A 41 -18.21 5.17 -8.74
C LEU A 41 -19.01 3.87 -8.62
N ASN A 42 -19.77 3.54 -9.66
CA ASN A 42 -20.50 2.28 -9.75
C ASN A 42 -19.59 1.14 -10.25
N TYR A 43 -20.09 -0.11 -10.20
CA TYR A 43 -19.29 -1.28 -10.59
C TYR A 43 -18.83 -1.27 -12.07
N GLY A 44 -19.66 -0.75 -12.98
CA GLY A 44 -19.30 -0.65 -14.40
C GLY A 44 -18.20 0.40 -14.64
N GLU A 45 -18.32 1.56 -14.00
CA GLU A 45 -17.33 2.64 -14.02
C GLU A 45 -16.00 2.18 -13.40
N MET A 46 -16.09 1.43 -12.31
CA MET A 46 -14.94 0.78 -11.67
C MET A 46 -14.19 -0.16 -12.61
N LYS A 47 -14.89 -0.88 -13.48
CA LYS A 47 -14.28 -1.76 -14.48
C LYS A 47 -13.57 -0.96 -15.57
N VAL A 48 -14.21 0.09 -16.08
CA VAL A 48 -13.61 1.00 -17.08
C VAL A 48 -12.34 1.66 -16.54
N ILE A 49 -12.35 2.11 -15.28
CA ILE A 49 -11.16 2.68 -14.64
C ILE A 49 -10.01 1.66 -14.60
N ARG A 50 -10.29 0.39 -14.28
CA ARG A 50 -9.27 -0.67 -14.29
C ARG A 50 -8.69 -0.90 -15.68
N GLU A 51 -9.53 -0.90 -16.72
CA GLU A 51 -9.09 -1.04 -18.11
C GLU A 51 -8.17 0.13 -18.52
N ILE A 52 -8.55 1.37 -18.18
CA ILE A 52 -7.72 2.57 -18.45
C ILE A 52 -6.36 2.47 -17.75
N ILE A 53 -6.34 2.01 -16.49
CA ILE A 53 -5.10 1.86 -15.73
C ILE A 53 -4.18 0.80 -16.36
N GLN A 54 -4.74 -0.31 -16.83
CA GLN A 54 -3.97 -1.35 -17.52
C GLN A 54 -3.44 -0.86 -18.87
N GLU A 55 -4.21 -0.06 -19.61
CA GLU A 55 -3.76 0.58 -20.85
C GLU A 55 -2.66 1.62 -20.62
N LYS A 56 -2.69 2.32 -19.48
CA LYS A 56 -1.82 3.47 -19.17
C LYS A 56 -1.16 3.32 -17.79
N SER A 57 -0.42 2.23 -17.59
CA SER A 57 0.28 1.95 -16.32
C SER A 57 1.29 3.01 -15.90
N ASP A 58 1.80 3.77 -16.87
CA ASP A 58 2.89 4.74 -16.68
C ASP A 58 2.38 6.19 -16.55
N SER A 59 1.06 6.41 -16.63
CA SER A 59 0.46 7.73 -16.50
C SER A 59 0.37 8.20 -15.05
N TYR A 60 0.55 9.50 -14.85
CA TYR A 60 0.40 10.13 -13.54
C TYR A 60 -1.07 10.15 -13.09
N LEU A 61 -1.32 10.21 -11.78
CA LEU A 61 -2.67 10.21 -11.20
C LEU A 61 -3.57 11.32 -11.76
N ASP A 62 -3.04 12.51 -12.01
CA ASP A 62 -3.78 13.64 -12.58
C ASP A 62 -4.10 13.44 -14.07
N GLU A 63 -3.19 12.80 -14.82
CA GLU A 63 -3.44 12.37 -16.20
C GLU A 63 -4.52 11.29 -16.26
N LEU A 64 -4.48 10.31 -15.35
CA LEU A 64 -5.51 9.28 -15.24
C LEU A 64 -6.86 9.89 -14.89
N VAL A 65 -6.92 10.86 -13.96
CA VAL A 65 -8.15 11.59 -13.65
C VAL A 65 -8.72 12.27 -14.90
N LYS A 66 -7.90 12.96 -15.69
CA LYS A 66 -8.34 13.58 -16.96
C LYS A 66 -8.86 12.56 -17.97
N GLU A 67 -8.19 11.42 -18.10
CA GLU A 67 -8.63 10.36 -19.01
C GLU A 67 -9.96 9.74 -18.56
N ILE A 68 -10.12 9.50 -17.25
CA ILE A 68 -11.35 8.96 -16.68
C ILE A 68 -12.49 9.98 -16.84
N GLU A 69 -12.22 11.26 -16.64
CA GLU A 69 -13.16 12.35 -16.94
C GLU A 69 -13.62 12.30 -18.40
N ASN A 70 -12.69 12.14 -19.35
CA ASN A 70 -13.03 12.07 -20.77
C ASN A 70 -13.88 10.84 -21.12
N ARG A 71 -13.63 9.66 -20.52
CA ARG A 71 -14.34 8.42 -20.85
C ARG A 71 -15.66 8.22 -20.10
N ILE A 72 -15.71 8.60 -18.82
CA ILE A 72 -16.87 8.37 -17.93
C ILE A 72 -17.73 9.63 -17.81
N ASN A 73 -17.22 10.78 -18.27
CA ASN A 73 -17.86 12.10 -18.15
C ASN A 73 -18.19 12.45 -16.68
N LYS A 74 -17.29 12.06 -15.77
CA LYS A 74 -17.39 12.30 -14.32
C LYS A 74 -16.07 12.82 -13.78
N THR A 75 -16.13 13.98 -13.13
CA THR A 75 -15.02 14.58 -12.40
C THR A 75 -14.76 13.83 -11.10
N ILE A 76 -13.55 13.30 -10.93
CA ILE A 76 -13.13 12.54 -9.75
C ILE A 76 -11.90 13.24 -9.18
N SER A 77 -11.86 13.43 -7.86
CA SER A 77 -10.64 13.96 -7.25
C SER A 77 -9.49 12.95 -7.33
N THR A 78 -8.25 13.42 -7.46
CA THR A 78 -7.04 12.57 -7.37
C THR A 78 -7.04 11.70 -6.11
N SER A 79 -7.49 12.25 -4.98
CA SER A 79 -7.62 11.51 -3.72
C SER A 79 -8.67 10.40 -3.75
N THR A 80 -9.77 10.60 -4.49
CA THR A 80 -10.82 9.58 -4.65
C THR A 80 -10.31 8.44 -5.52
N LEU A 81 -9.57 8.76 -6.59
CA LEU A 81 -8.92 7.76 -7.43
C LEU A 81 -7.87 6.99 -6.63
N SER A 82 -6.98 7.66 -5.89
CA SER A 82 -6.00 7.02 -5.00
C SER A 82 -6.67 6.03 -4.03
N ARG A 83 -7.67 6.47 -3.26
CA ARG A 83 -8.40 5.58 -2.32
C ARG A 83 -9.06 4.39 -3.01
N TYR A 84 -9.53 4.60 -4.23
CA TYR A 84 -10.11 3.53 -5.03
C TYR A 84 -9.05 2.49 -5.43
N LEU A 85 -7.88 2.94 -5.82
CA LEU A 85 -6.73 2.11 -6.19
C LEU A 85 -6.23 1.29 -5.01
N ASP A 86 -6.15 1.90 -3.82
CA ASP A 86 -5.81 1.20 -2.58
C ASP A 86 -6.80 0.05 -2.32
N HIS A 87 -8.08 0.28 -2.64
CA HIS A 87 -9.12 -0.73 -2.51
C HIS A 87 -9.05 -1.80 -3.62
N CYS A 88 -8.49 -1.50 -4.80
CA CYS A 88 -8.29 -2.49 -5.86
C CYS A 88 -7.25 -3.54 -5.48
N GLY A 89 -6.28 -3.21 -4.60
CA GLY A 89 -5.36 -4.19 -3.99
C GLY A 89 -6.06 -5.27 -3.14
N SER A 90 -7.34 -5.07 -2.75
CA SER A 90 -8.13 -6.04 -1.96
C SER A 90 -8.52 -7.32 -2.70
N GLN A 91 -8.17 -7.45 -3.98
CA GLN A 91 -8.41 -8.65 -4.78
C GLN A 91 -7.52 -9.83 -4.39
N TYR A 92 -6.44 -9.57 -3.63
CA TYR A 92 -5.52 -10.55 -3.12
C TYR A 92 -5.69 -10.72 -1.61
N ARG A 93 -5.52 -11.96 -1.13
CA ARG A 93 -5.43 -12.20 0.30
C ARG A 93 -4.04 -11.79 0.79
N PRO A 94 -3.89 -11.27 2.01
CA PRO A 94 -2.58 -10.82 2.53
C PRO A 94 -1.49 -11.90 2.48
N ASP A 95 -1.85 -13.17 2.72
CA ASP A 95 -0.94 -14.31 2.67
C ASP A 95 -0.39 -14.62 1.27
N GLN A 96 -1.01 -14.07 0.22
CA GLN A 96 -0.59 -14.26 -1.18
C GLN A 96 0.48 -13.25 -1.61
N LEU A 97 0.68 -12.17 -0.85
CA LEU A 97 1.44 -11.01 -1.30
C LEU A 97 2.90 -11.05 -0.81
N ILE A 98 3.81 -10.70 -1.71
CA ILE A 98 5.19 -10.36 -1.42
C ILE A 98 5.41 -8.92 -1.87
N PHE A 99 5.90 -8.06 -0.97
CA PHE A 99 6.28 -6.69 -1.25
C PHE A 99 7.79 -6.58 -1.36
N ILE A 100 8.26 -5.88 -2.40
CA ILE A 100 9.67 -5.53 -2.55
C ILE A 100 9.77 -4.02 -2.67
N ASP A 101 10.75 -3.45 -1.97
CA ASP A 101 11.07 -2.03 -1.96
C ASP A 101 12.59 -1.84 -1.84
N GLU A 102 13.10 -0.65 -2.12
CA GLU A 102 14.49 -0.26 -1.92
C GLU A 102 14.63 0.71 -0.73
N SER A 103 15.42 0.33 0.27
CA SER A 103 15.77 1.23 1.38
C SER A 103 17.24 1.62 1.31
N SER A 104 17.54 2.91 1.38
CA SER A 104 18.92 3.40 1.42
C SER A 104 19.33 3.79 2.85
N LYS A 105 20.48 3.28 3.28
CA LYS A 105 21.18 3.68 4.52
C LYS A 105 22.44 4.45 4.14
N ASP A 106 22.50 5.71 4.55
CA ASP A 106 23.69 6.55 4.42
C ASP A 106 24.35 6.71 5.80
N GLU A 107 25.64 6.42 5.93
CA GLU A 107 26.43 6.59 7.17
C GLU A 107 26.85 8.05 7.43
N ARG A 108 26.23 9.03 6.77
CA ARG A 108 26.40 10.44 7.14
C ARG A 108 26.14 10.61 8.64
N THR A 109 27.05 11.30 9.31
CA THR A 109 26.89 11.74 10.69
C THR A 109 25.50 12.36 10.87
N LEU A 110 24.74 11.84 11.85
CA LEU A 110 23.43 12.34 12.30
C LEU A 110 23.59 13.75 12.89
N ASN A 111 23.87 14.72 12.03
CA ASN A 111 24.09 16.09 12.43
C ASN A 111 22.75 16.79 12.52
N ARG A 112 22.42 17.30 13.70
CA ARG A 112 21.26 18.16 13.87
C ARG A 112 21.54 19.50 13.19
N SER A 113 20.70 19.87 12.23
CA SER A 113 20.77 21.16 11.54
C SER A 113 20.42 22.35 12.44
N TYR A 114 19.90 22.10 13.64
CA TYR A 114 19.42 23.11 14.57
C TYR A 114 19.98 22.88 15.97
N GLY A 115 20.36 23.96 16.64
CA GLY A 115 20.82 24.01 18.02
C GLY A 115 20.42 25.32 18.68
N TYR A 116 20.48 25.38 20.00
CA TYR A 116 20.16 26.60 20.75
C TYR A 116 21.37 27.54 20.79
N SER A 117 21.12 28.83 20.62
CA SER A 117 22.08 29.92 20.77
C SER A 117 21.42 31.10 21.50
N ASN A 118 22.26 32.03 21.98
CA ASN A 118 21.75 33.27 22.57
C ASN A 118 20.89 34.04 21.57
N ARG A 119 19.89 34.76 22.09
CA ARG A 119 18.94 35.52 21.30
C ARG A 119 19.68 36.55 20.43
N GLY A 120 19.47 36.46 19.11
CA GLY A 120 20.14 37.32 18.11
C GLY A 120 21.43 36.74 17.52
N CYS A 121 21.93 35.61 18.02
CA CYS A 121 23.13 34.94 17.51
C CYS A 121 22.75 33.71 16.69
N LYS A 122 23.42 33.48 15.55
CA LYS A 122 23.31 32.21 14.81
C LYS A 122 24.08 31.12 15.53
N PHE A 123 23.46 29.96 15.74
CA PHE A 123 24.15 28.76 16.21
C PHE A 123 25.19 28.34 15.15
N GLN A 124 26.45 28.19 15.57
CA GLN A 124 27.54 27.69 14.73
C GLN A 124 28.07 26.41 15.35
N HIS A 125 28.07 25.33 14.59
CA HIS A 125 28.76 24.11 14.96
C HIS A 125 29.60 23.65 13.78
N ASN A 126 30.85 23.27 14.04
CA ASN A 126 31.70 22.68 13.04
C ASN A 126 31.43 21.18 13.01
N VAL A 127 31.14 20.64 11.83
CA VAL A 127 31.02 19.21 11.61
C VAL A 127 32.02 18.76 10.58
N ILE A 128 32.64 17.62 10.88
CA ILE A 128 33.50 16.94 9.94
C ILE A 128 32.56 16.30 8.91
N PHE A 129 32.67 16.72 7.65
CA PHE A 129 31.93 16.11 6.56
C PHE A 129 32.60 14.77 6.20
N LEU A 130 32.12 13.69 6.81
CA LEU A 130 32.53 12.34 6.46
C LEU A 130 31.59 11.79 5.39
N ARG A 131 32.16 11.40 4.23
CA ARG A 131 31.45 10.53 3.27
C ARG A 131 31.58 9.11 3.78
N GLY A 132 30.59 8.68 4.57
CA GLY A 132 30.48 7.30 5.02
C GLY A 132 30.12 6.35 3.87
N LYS A 133 30.12 5.04 4.16
CA LYS A 133 29.65 4.05 3.19
C LYS A 133 28.13 4.16 3.05
N ARG A 134 27.65 3.96 1.84
CA ARG A 134 26.21 3.86 1.55
C ARG A 134 25.86 2.41 1.36
N TYR A 135 24.72 2.02 1.87
CA TYR A 135 24.16 0.70 1.67
C TYR A 135 22.75 0.83 1.10
N THR A 136 22.48 0.10 0.03
CA THR A 136 21.12 -0.19 -0.40
C THR A 136 20.70 -1.52 0.21
N ILE A 137 19.51 -1.56 0.78
CA ILE A 137 18.87 -2.74 1.35
C ILE A 137 17.67 -3.08 0.46
N LEU A 138 17.63 -4.32 -0.01
CA LEU A 138 16.53 -4.88 -0.79
C LEU A 138 15.79 -5.93 0.06
N PRO A 139 14.77 -5.54 0.83
CA PRO A 139 13.88 -6.48 1.49
C PRO A 139 12.80 -7.03 0.55
N ALA A 140 12.53 -8.32 0.67
CA ALA A 140 11.29 -8.95 0.23
C ALA A 140 10.48 -9.36 1.46
N LEU A 141 9.28 -8.78 1.60
CA LEU A 141 8.42 -8.90 2.76
C LEU A 141 7.12 -9.63 2.39
N SER A 142 6.83 -10.72 3.10
CA SER A 142 5.56 -11.44 3.06
C SER A 142 4.73 -11.12 4.32
N PHE A 143 3.49 -11.62 4.37
CA PHE A 143 2.65 -11.63 5.56
C PHE A 143 3.33 -12.23 6.80
N ASP A 144 4.16 -13.26 6.62
CA ASP A 144 4.89 -13.93 7.71
C ASP A 144 6.21 -13.23 8.09
N GLY A 145 6.58 -12.15 7.40
CA GLY A 145 7.81 -11.37 7.63
C GLY A 145 8.76 -11.38 6.44
N TYR A 146 10.04 -11.10 6.69
CA TYR A 146 11.05 -11.04 5.64
C TYR A 146 11.38 -12.43 5.09
N ILE A 147 11.18 -12.64 3.79
CA ILE A 147 11.48 -13.90 3.11
C ILE A 147 12.87 -13.89 2.46
N ALA A 148 13.34 -12.70 2.05
CA ALA A 148 14.67 -12.50 1.50
C ALA A 148 15.13 -11.07 1.81
N VAL A 149 16.42 -10.91 2.04
CA VAL A 149 17.05 -9.60 2.20
C VAL A 149 18.40 -9.64 1.48
N ASP A 150 18.73 -8.53 0.80
CA ASP A 150 20.07 -8.30 0.29
C ASP A 150 20.57 -6.92 0.68
N ILE A 151 21.85 -6.83 1.07
CA ILE A 151 22.48 -5.58 1.49
C ILE A 151 23.67 -5.33 0.58
N ILE A 152 23.59 -4.26 -0.18
CA ILE A 152 24.55 -3.88 -1.20
C ILE A 152 25.28 -2.63 -0.75
N GLU A 153 26.61 -2.67 -0.71
CA GLU A 153 27.41 -1.44 -0.58
C GLU A 153 27.35 -0.66 -1.91
N GLY A 154 26.93 0.60 -1.86
CA GLY A 154 26.71 1.45 -3.02
C GLY A 154 25.26 1.50 -3.49
N SER A 155 25.05 1.84 -4.77
CA SER A 155 23.74 1.88 -5.41
C SER A 155 23.31 0.52 -5.96
N CYS A 156 22.00 0.25 -5.97
CA CYS A 156 21.45 -0.89 -6.68
C CYS A 156 21.35 -0.59 -8.19
N ASN A 157 21.84 -1.51 -9.00
CA ASN A 157 21.70 -1.48 -10.46
C ASN A 157 20.66 -2.51 -10.89
N LYS A 158 20.09 -2.35 -12.09
CA LYS A 158 19.07 -3.24 -12.66
C LYS A 158 19.49 -4.73 -12.69
N GLU A 159 20.75 -5.01 -12.97
CA GLU A 159 21.30 -6.39 -12.97
C GLU A 159 21.31 -7.00 -11.57
N ARG A 160 21.78 -6.27 -10.56
CA ARG A 160 21.78 -6.74 -9.16
C ARG A 160 20.37 -6.97 -8.64
N PHE A 161 19.44 -6.08 -9.01
CA PHE A 161 18.04 -6.27 -8.68
C PHE A 161 17.47 -7.54 -9.33
N LYS A 162 17.75 -7.77 -10.63
CA LYS A 162 17.36 -9.01 -11.33
C LYS A 162 17.93 -10.24 -10.63
N ASP A 163 19.22 -10.24 -10.31
CA ASP A 163 19.87 -11.37 -9.63
C ASP A 163 19.23 -11.64 -8.26
N PHE A 164 18.91 -10.60 -7.49
CA PHE A 164 18.19 -10.71 -6.22
C PHE A 164 16.83 -11.40 -6.40
N ILE A 165 16.03 -10.96 -7.38
CA ILE A 165 14.72 -11.55 -7.67
C ILE A 165 14.84 -13.02 -8.06
N LEU A 166 15.69 -13.32 -9.04
CA LEU A 166 15.83 -14.67 -9.58
C LEU A 166 16.41 -15.66 -8.54
N SER A 167 17.40 -15.22 -7.76
CA SER A 167 18.13 -16.12 -6.85
C SER A 167 17.51 -16.24 -5.47
N LYS A 168 16.85 -15.20 -4.95
CA LYS A 168 16.35 -15.17 -3.56
C LYS A 168 14.83 -15.09 -3.46
N VAL A 169 14.14 -14.42 -4.38
CA VAL A 169 12.69 -14.17 -4.27
C VAL A 169 11.89 -15.27 -4.97
N ILE A 170 12.14 -15.53 -6.25
CA ILE A 170 11.39 -16.54 -7.03
C ILE A 170 11.38 -17.92 -6.36
N PRO A 171 12.48 -18.42 -5.77
CA PRO A 171 12.46 -19.71 -5.08
C PRO A 171 11.53 -19.79 -3.86
N GLN A 172 11.11 -18.64 -3.34
CA GLN A 172 10.18 -18.54 -2.20
C GLN A 172 8.72 -18.31 -2.65
N MET A 173 8.48 -18.19 -3.96
CA MET A 173 7.14 -17.97 -4.52
C MET A 173 6.42 -19.30 -4.78
N TYR A 174 5.09 -19.28 -4.62
CA TYR A 174 4.22 -20.40 -5.00
C TYR A 174 3.31 -20.03 -6.18
N LEU A 175 2.67 -21.05 -6.76
CA LEU A 175 1.64 -20.91 -7.79
C LEU A 175 0.45 -20.10 -7.26
N PHE A 176 -0.06 -19.14 -8.04
CA PHE A 176 -1.30 -18.44 -7.73
C PHE A 176 -2.50 -19.40 -7.82
N PRO A 177 -3.45 -19.40 -6.87
CA PRO A 177 -3.68 -18.45 -5.77
C PRO A 177 -3.12 -18.88 -4.39
N GLY A 178 -2.01 -19.61 -4.34
CA GLY A 178 -1.33 -20.01 -3.10
C GLY A 178 -0.67 -18.84 -2.35
N PRO A 179 -0.10 -19.08 -1.15
CA PRO A 179 0.63 -18.04 -0.41
C PRO A 179 1.84 -17.56 -1.19
N ASN A 180 2.33 -16.34 -0.96
CA ASN A 180 3.54 -15.81 -1.62
C ASN A 180 3.52 -15.95 -3.15
N SER A 181 2.36 -15.78 -3.79
CA SER A 181 2.19 -16.02 -5.23
C SER A 181 2.10 -14.74 -6.06
N VAL A 182 1.97 -13.58 -5.41
CA VAL A 182 1.82 -12.27 -6.06
C VAL A 182 2.95 -11.36 -5.59
N LEU A 183 3.80 -10.96 -6.52
CA LEU A 183 4.87 -10.02 -6.28
C LEU A 183 4.41 -8.59 -6.57
N ILE A 184 4.52 -7.73 -5.56
CA ILE A 184 4.18 -6.31 -5.61
C ILE A 184 5.48 -5.49 -5.56
N MET A 185 5.64 -4.59 -6.53
CA MET A 185 6.77 -3.66 -6.63
C MET A 185 6.27 -2.25 -6.96
N ASP A 186 7.06 -1.22 -6.64
CA ASP A 186 6.82 0.14 -7.11
C ASP A 186 7.08 0.28 -8.63
N ASN A 187 6.46 1.28 -9.24
CA ASN A 187 6.60 1.54 -10.67
C ASN A 187 7.89 2.34 -10.96
N THR A 188 9.05 1.75 -10.72
CA THR A 188 10.35 2.33 -11.10
C THR A 188 10.99 1.59 -12.27
N LYS A 189 11.80 2.33 -13.05
CA LYS A 189 12.46 1.81 -14.27
C LYS A 189 13.35 0.58 -14.02
N ILE A 190 13.87 0.42 -12.80
CA ILE A 190 14.71 -0.72 -12.43
C ILE A 190 13.90 -2.01 -12.27
N HIS A 191 12.60 -1.91 -11.97
CA HIS A 191 11.69 -3.06 -11.84
C HIS A 191 11.02 -3.47 -13.16
N HIS A 192 11.11 -2.63 -14.20
CA HIS A 192 10.68 -3.01 -15.54
C HIS A 192 11.73 -3.86 -16.25
N ASN A 193 11.78 -5.15 -15.91
CA ASN A 193 12.56 -6.14 -16.64
C ASN A 193 11.71 -7.34 -17.03
N ASN A 194 11.44 -7.46 -18.33
CA ASN A 194 10.63 -8.54 -18.90
C ASN A 194 11.18 -9.93 -18.57
N ASP A 195 12.49 -10.07 -18.35
CA ASP A 195 13.11 -11.37 -18.09
C ASP A 195 12.51 -12.07 -16.86
N PHE A 196 12.50 -11.39 -15.70
CA PHE A 196 11.96 -12.01 -14.48
C PHE A 196 10.43 -11.98 -14.47
N ILE A 197 9.78 -11.00 -15.11
CA ILE A 197 8.32 -10.94 -15.20
C ILE A 197 7.80 -12.16 -15.95
N ASN A 198 8.42 -12.48 -17.09
CA ASN A 198 8.07 -13.66 -17.90
C ASN A 198 8.29 -14.95 -17.10
N ILE A 199 9.44 -15.09 -16.41
CA ILE A 199 9.73 -16.26 -15.58
C ILE A 199 8.69 -16.44 -14.47
N ILE A 200 8.32 -15.37 -13.77
CA ILE A 200 7.30 -15.44 -12.70
C ILE A 200 5.95 -15.87 -13.27
N GLN A 201 5.56 -15.35 -14.44
CA GLN A 201 4.32 -15.72 -15.10
C GLN A 201 4.33 -17.17 -15.61
N GLU A 202 5.45 -17.65 -16.16
CA GLU A 202 5.62 -19.05 -16.58
C GLU A 202 5.55 -20.03 -15.40
N LEU A 203 6.06 -19.63 -14.24
CA LEU A 203 5.94 -20.38 -12.98
C LEU A 203 4.55 -20.24 -12.33
N GLY A 204 3.62 -19.52 -12.96
CA GLY A 204 2.24 -19.33 -12.51
C GLY A 204 2.09 -18.38 -11.33
N GLY A 205 3.11 -17.57 -11.04
CA GLY A 205 3.03 -16.42 -10.14
C GLY A 205 2.47 -15.19 -10.85
N LYS A 206 2.16 -14.14 -10.09
CA LYS A 206 1.71 -12.84 -10.60
C LYS A 206 2.68 -11.74 -10.23
N VAL A 207 2.80 -10.74 -11.10
CA VAL A 207 3.54 -9.50 -10.83
C VAL A 207 2.57 -8.34 -10.98
N GLU A 208 2.53 -7.46 -9.99
CA GLU A 208 1.70 -6.27 -9.96
C GLU A 208 2.58 -5.06 -9.61
N PHE A 209 2.42 -3.98 -10.37
CA PHE A 209 3.11 -2.73 -10.11
C PHE A 209 2.18 -1.76 -9.38
N LEU A 210 2.68 -1.12 -8.33
CA LEU A 210 1.98 -0.03 -7.67
C LEU A 210 1.89 1.16 -8.62
N LEU A 211 0.80 1.93 -8.52
CA LEU A 211 0.62 3.08 -9.39
C LEU A 211 1.64 4.18 -9.07
N PRO A 212 2.13 4.88 -10.11
CA PRO A 212 3.11 5.94 -9.93
C PRO A 212 2.55 7.00 -8.99
N TYR A 213 3.33 7.35 -7.96
CA TYR A 213 3.00 8.35 -6.95
C TYR A 213 1.70 8.08 -6.16
N SER A 214 1.49 6.86 -5.68
CA SER A 214 0.50 6.55 -4.63
C SER A 214 1.19 6.64 -3.25
N PRO A 215 1.29 7.81 -2.59
CA PRO A 215 2.21 8.00 -1.48
C PRO A 215 1.63 7.55 -0.13
N ASN A 216 0.42 6.99 -0.08
CA ASN A 216 -0.27 6.62 1.16
C ASN A 216 -1.24 5.47 0.93
#